data_AF-A0A4Q3KEJ6-F1
#
_entry.id   AF-A0A4Q3KEJ6-F1
#
_cell.length_a   1.000
_cell.length_b   1.000
_cell.length_c   1.000
_cell.angle_alpha   90.00
_cell.angle_beta   90.00
_cell.angle_gamma   90.00
#
_symmetry.space_group_name_H-M   'P 1'
#
loop_
_entity.id
_entity.type
_entity.pdbx_description
1 polymer ?
#
loop_
_entity_poly.entity_id
_entity_poly.type
_entity_poly.pdbx_seq_one_letter_code
_entity_poly.pdbx_strand_id
1 'polypeptide(L)'
;MRMYCPHCESTARLHSVIAKGLLWREVIYCCTDVYCGHNFVARAEVQRTLCPSKTPNPSVSIPISARATKRRENKAKREAAAAACATAAASGKVVSPTTQPGASPTPVPATETHAPTAPPGPVLQGPRRPAAPHSQGTPWPAWLVTSR
;
A
#
# COMPACT_ATOMS: atom_id res chain seq x y z
N MET A 1 5.80 -11.49 -9.97
CA MET A 1 6.39 -10.61 -8.94
C MET A 1 7.80 -10.27 -9.37
N ARG A 2 8.16 -8.99 -9.42
CA ARG A 2 9.53 -8.56 -9.69
C ARG A 2 10.16 -8.25 -8.34
N MET A 3 11.27 -8.91 -8.02
CA MET A 3 12.05 -8.63 -6.81
C MET A 3 13.35 -7.94 -7.23
N TYR A 4 13.86 -7.09 -6.36
CA TYR A 4 15.11 -6.37 -6.57
C TYR A 4 16.17 -6.86 -5.60
N CYS A 5 17.42 -6.92 -6.07
CA CYS A 5 18.56 -7.29 -5.25
C CYS A 5 18.83 -6.20 -4.20
N PRO A 6 19.02 -6.53 -2.91
CA PRO A 6 19.32 -5.55 -1.87
C PRO A 6 20.71 -4.90 -2.02
N HIS A 7 21.60 -5.46 -2.83
CA HIS A 7 22.98 -4.95 -3.00
C HIS A 7 23.13 -4.00 -4.19
N CYS A 8 22.58 -4.36 -5.35
CA CYS A 8 22.79 -3.61 -6.59
C CYS A 8 21.48 -3.09 -7.21
N GLU A 9 20.34 -3.30 -6.55
CA GLU A 9 18.98 -2.92 -7.02
C GLU A 9 18.59 -3.48 -8.40
N SER A 10 19.44 -4.32 -8.99
CA SER A 10 19.13 -5.04 -10.22
C SER A 10 18.00 -6.03 -10.00
N THR A 11 17.35 -6.41 -11.09
CA THR A 11 16.27 -7.39 -11.02
C THR A 11 16.80 -8.74 -10.53
N ALA A 12 16.06 -9.38 -9.64
CA ALA A 12 16.31 -10.76 -9.23
C ALA A 12 15.33 -11.71 -9.92
N ARG A 13 15.86 -12.81 -10.46
CA ARG A 13 15.10 -13.87 -11.12
C ARG A 13 14.67 -14.89 -10.08
N LEU A 14 13.43 -15.35 -10.19
CA LEU A 14 12.93 -16.49 -9.42
C LEU A 14 13.69 -17.75 -9.82
N HIS A 15 14.28 -18.45 -8.85
CA HIS A 15 14.97 -19.72 -9.08
C HIS A 15 14.12 -20.91 -8.64
N SER A 16 13.74 -20.94 -7.36
CA SER A 16 12.93 -22.04 -6.81
C SER A 16 11.99 -21.56 -5.72
N VAL A 17 10.90 -22.31 -5.55
CA VAL A 17 9.87 -22.05 -4.53
C VAL A 17 9.68 -23.31 -3.71
N ILE A 18 9.77 -23.18 -2.40
CA ILE A 18 9.57 -24.29 -1.46
C ILE A 18 8.31 -23.97 -0.65
N ALA A 19 7.30 -24.83 -0.78
CA ALA A 19 6.11 -24.75 0.06
C ALA A 19 6.44 -25.26 1.47
N LYS A 20 6.29 -24.38 2.46
CA LYS A 20 6.55 -24.74 3.87
C LYS A 20 5.26 -24.92 4.67
N GLY A 21 4.14 -24.41 4.17
CA GLY A 21 2.81 -24.60 4.77
C GLY A 21 1.69 -24.08 3.86
N LEU A 22 0.46 -24.03 4.40
CA LEU A 22 -0.72 -23.58 3.66
C LEU A 22 -0.69 -22.07 3.36
N LEU A 23 -0.04 -21.29 4.23
CA LEU A 23 -0.08 -19.83 4.21
C LEU A 23 1.16 -19.17 3.61
N TRP A 24 2.29 -19.87 3.53
CA TRP A 24 3.55 -19.25 3.12
C TRP A 24 4.48 -20.20 2.36
N ARG A 25 5.33 -19.58 1.55
CA ARG A 25 6.34 -20.24 0.72
C ARG A 25 7.68 -19.50 0.86
N GLU A 26 8.76 -20.26 0.85
CA GLU A 26 10.11 -19.70 0.67
C GLU A 26 10.43 -19.63 -0.80
N VAL A 27 11.03 -18.52 -1.20
CA VAL A 27 11.31 -18.22 -2.58
C VAL A 27 12.78 -17.85 -2.70
N ILE A 28 13.53 -18.64 -3.45
CA ILE A 28 14.93 -18.39 -3.73
C ILE A 28 15.02 -17.54 -5.00
N TYR A 29 15.75 -16.43 -4.89
CA TYR A 29 16.01 -15.49 -5.97
C TYR A 29 17.50 -15.43 -6.28
N CYS A 30 17.81 -15.30 -7.57
CA CYS A 30 19.16 -15.11 -8.10
C CYS A 30 19.24 -13.74 -8.78
N CYS A 31 20.21 -12.90 -8.40
CA CYS A 31 20.45 -11.64 -9.08
C CYS A 31 20.80 -11.87 -10.56
N THR A 32 20.28 -11.02 -11.46
CA THR A 32 20.63 -11.10 -12.88
C THR A 32 21.95 -10.44 -13.23
N ASP A 33 22.44 -9.55 -12.37
CA ASP A 33 23.74 -8.90 -12.56
C ASP A 33 24.86 -9.87 -12.17
N VAL A 34 25.73 -10.16 -13.15
CA VAL A 34 26.83 -11.13 -13.03
C VAL A 34 27.89 -10.64 -12.06
N TYR A 35 28.09 -9.33 -11.93
CA TYR A 35 29.05 -8.77 -10.98
C TYR A 35 28.56 -8.89 -9.54
N CYS A 36 27.25 -8.76 -9.31
CA CYS A 36 26.67 -8.91 -7.99
C CYS A 36 26.53 -10.39 -7.58
N GLY A 37 26.00 -11.25 -8.46
CA GLY A 37 25.88 -12.70 -8.23
C GLY A 37 25.06 -13.12 -7.00
N HIS A 38 24.37 -12.19 -6.34
CA HIS A 38 23.74 -12.43 -5.04
C HIS A 38 22.54 -13.37 -5.15
N ASN A 39 22.49 -14.36 -4.27
CA ASN A 39 21.39 -15.30 -4.13
C ASN A 39 20.77 -15.15 -2.74
N PHE A 40 19.46 -14.99 -2.68
CA PHE A 40 18.77 -14.74 -1.41
C PHE A 40 17.41 -15.41 -1.35
N VAL A 41 16.92 -15.60 -0.14
CA VAL A 41 15.61 -16.20 0.14
C VAL A 41 14.67 -15.12 0.62
N ALA A 42 13.47 -15.06 0.02
CA ALA A 42 12.38 -14.22 0.47
C ALA A 42 11.19 -15.09 0.90
N ARG A 43 10.46 -14.64 1.91
CA ARG A 43 9.26 -15.30 2.41
C ARG A 43 8.02 -14.66 1.80
N ALA A 44 7.25 -15.44 1.05
CA ALA A 44 5.96 -15.00 0.51
C ALA A 44 4.83 -15.56 1.38
N GLU A 45 4.22 -14.71 2.20
CA GLU A 45 3.18 -15.07 3.16
C GLU A 45 1.84 -14.38 2.86
N VAL A 46 0.75 -15.10 3.08
CA VAL A 46 -0.60 -14.55 3.06
C VAL A 46 -0.97 -14.05 4.46
N GLN A 47 -0.90 -12.74 4.68
CA GLN A 47 -1.13 -12.15 6.01
C GLN A 47 -2.58 -11.78 6.29
N ARG A 48 -3.33 -11.33 5.28
CA ARG A 48 -4.70 -10.84 5.48
C ARG A 48 -5.56 -11.00 4.24
N THR A 49 -6.84 -11.27 4.47
CA THR A 49 -7.85 -11.41 3.42
C THR A 49 -8.43 -10.04 3.07
N LEU A 50 -8.29 -9.63 1.81
CA LEU A 50 -8.91 -8.40 1.27
C LEU A 50 -10.34 -8.65 0.77
N CYS A 51 -10.58 -9.83 0.21
CA CYS A 51 -11.88 -10.30 -0.27
C CYS A 51 -11.99 -11.78 0.11
N PRO A 52 -13.10 -12.25 0.72
CA PRO A 52 -13.22 -13.65 1.11
C PRO A 52 -13.27 -14.52 -0.16
N SER A 53 -12.67 -15.71 -0.10
CA SER A 53 -12.84 -16.70 -1.17
C SER A 53 -14.32 -17.10 -1.27
N LYS A 54 -14.78 -17.37 -2.50
CA LYS A 54 -16.11 -17.97 -2.73
C LYS A 54 -16.16 -19.44 -2.30
N THR A 55 -14.99 -20.07 -2.16
CA THR A 55 -14.80 -21.45 -1.68
C THR A 55 -13.72 -21.44 -0.58
N PRO A 56 -14.10 -21.20 0.70
CA PRO A 56 -13.14 -21.17 1.79
C PRO A 56 -12.68 -22.59 2.15
N ASN A 57 -11.38 -22.75 2.38
CA ASN A 57 -10.85 -23.97 2.99
C ASN A 57 -11.00 -23.85 4.52
N PRO A 58 -11.75 -24.73 5.20
CA PRO A 58 -11.99 -24.63 6.64
C PRO A 58 -10.73 -24.81 7.49
N SER A 59 -9.69 -25.47 6.96
CA SER A 59 -8.41 -25.65 7.66
C SER A 59 -7.55 -24.38 7.69
N VAL A 60 -7.95 -23.32 6.98
CA VAL A 60 -7.16 -22.10 6.81
C VAL A 60 -7.96 -20.89 7.31
N SER A 61 -7.59 -20.39 8.49
CA SER A 61 -8.14 -19.16 9.05
C SER A 61 -7.15 -18.01 8.84
N ILE A 62 -7.55 -17.02 8.05
CA ILE A 62 -6.75 -15.81 7.75
C ILE A 62 -7.56 -14.60 8.19
N PRO A 63 -6.96 -13.65 8.94
CA PRO A 63 -7.68 -12.47 9.38
C PRO A 63 -8.09 -11.60 8.20
N ILE A 64 -9.33 -11.07 8.25
CA ILE A 64 -9.81 -10.11 7.26
C ILE A 64 -9.22 -8.73 7.61
N SER A 65 -8.75 -8.00 6.60
CA SER A 65 -8.19 -6.66 6.83
C SER A 65 -9.27 -5.67 7.32
N ALA A 66 -8.91 -4.78 8.25
CA ALA A 66 -9.84 -3.78 8.82
C ALA A 66 -10.57 -2.95 7.74
N ARG A 67 -9.86 -2.57 6.66
CA ARG A 67 -10.46 -1.86 5.52
C ARG A 67 -11.51 -2.69 4.79
N ALA A 68 -11.28 -3.99 4.63
CA ALA A 68 -12.24 -4.89 4.01
C ALA A 68 -13.50 -5.06 4.88
N THR A 69 -13.34 -5.17 6.20
CA THR A 69 -14.45 -5.20 7.16
C THR A 69 -15.31 -3.94 7.05
N LYS A 70 -14.69 -2.75 7.15
CA LYS A 70 -15.38 -1.47 7.01
C LYS A 70 -16.09 -1.32 5.66
N ARG A 71 -15.49 -1.81 4.57
CA ARG A 71 -16.12 -1.80 3.23
C ARG A 71 -17.37 -2.66 3.21
N ARG A 72 -17.36 -3.84 3.84
CA ARG A 72 -18.55 -4.72 3.92
C ARG A 72 -19.64 -4.08 4.76
N GLU A 73 -19.30 -3.52 5.91
CA GLU A 73 -20.25 -2.79 6.76
C GLU A 73 -20.90 -1.64 5.99
N ASN A 74 -20.12 -0.82 5.30
CA ASN A 74 -20.63 0.29 4.50
C ASN A 74 -21.51 -0.18 3.33
N LYS A 75 -21.14 -1.29 2.67
CA LYS A 75 -21.97 -1.91 1.63
C LYS A 75 -23.31 -2.36 2.21
N ALA A 76 -23.30 -3.06 3.34
CA ALA A 76 -24.51 -3.50 4.03
C ALA A 76 -25.40 -2.32 4.43
N LYS A 77 -24.83 -1.23 4.95
CA LYS A 77 -25.57 0.00 5.28
C LYS A 77 -26.21 0.64 4.04
N ARG A 78 -25.51 0.71 2.92
CA ARG A 78 -26.03 1.25 1.65
C ARG A 78 -27.14 0.37 1.07
N GLU A 79 -26.98 -0.94 1.16
CA GLU A 79 -27.99 -1.91 0.71
C GLU A 79 -29.24 -1.85 1.59
N ALA A 80 -29.08 -1.72 2.91
CA ALA A 80 -30.19 -1.50 3.84
C ALA A 80 -30.92 -0.17 3.56
N ALA A 81 -30.19 0.92 3.31
CA ALA A 81 -30.79 2.21 2.97
C ALA A 81 -31.52 2.16 1.61
N ALA A 82 -30.97 1.46 0.62
CA ALA A 82 -31.62 1.25 -0.67
C ALA A 82 -32.89 0.40 -0.53
N ALA A 83 -32.85 -0.67 0.27
CA ALA A 83 -34.02 -1.50 0.57
C ALA A 83 -35.10 -0.69 1.31
N ALA A 84 -34.73 0.14 2.29
CA ALA A 84 -35.66 1.02 3.00
C ALA A 84 -36.34 2.04 2.07
N CYS A 85 -35.59 2.63 1.14
CA CYS A 85 -36.14 3.52 0.12
C CYS A 85 -37.11 2.78 -0.82
N ALA A 86 -36.79 1.55 -1.23
CA ALA A 86 -37.68 0.72 -2.04
C ALA A 86 -38.97 0.35 -1.30
N THR A 87 -38.90 0.00 -0.02
CA THR A 87 -40.08 -0.27 0.82
C THR A 87 -40.93 0.98 1.03
N ALA A 88 -40.30 2.16 1.22
CA ALA A 88 -41.01 3.44 1.34
C ALA A 88 -41.73 3.84 0.04
N ALA A 89 -41.10 3.61 -1.12
CA ALA A 89 -41.71 3.82 -2.43
C ALA A 89 -42.88 2.85 -2.69
N ALA A 90 -42.76 1.58 -2.28
CA ALA A 90 -43.83 0.59 -2.41
C ALA A 90 -45.01 0.83 -1.46
N SER A 91 -44.79 1.46 -0.30
CA SER A 91 -45.84 1.74 0.69
C SER A 91 -46.65 3.00 0.40
N GLY A 92 -46.41 3.69 -0.73
CA GLY A 92 -47.18 4.86 -1.16
C GLY A 92 -47.17 6.06 -0.19
N LYS A 93 -46.30 6.05 0.82
CA LYS A 93 -46.20 7.14 1.80
C LYS A 93 -45.22 8.18 1.29
N VAL A 94 -45.63 8.91 0.25
CA VAL A 94 -44.96 10.14 -0.17
C VAL A 94 -45.17 11.17 0.95
N VAL A 95 -44.28 11.18 1.94
CA VAL A 95 -44.12 12.35 2.80
C VAL A 95 -43.27 13.33 2.01
N SER A 96 -43.94 14.30 1.39
CA SER A 96 -43.30 15.47 0.82
C SER A 96 -42.35 16.10 1.84
N PRO A 97 -41.13 16.50 1.46
CA PRO A 97 -40.30 17.31 2.33
C PRO A 97 -40.96 18.68 2.46
N THR A 98 -41.75 18.88 3.52
CA THR A 98 -42.28 20.20 3.86
C THR A 98 -41.13 21.14 4.15
N THR A 99 -40.94 22.07 3.23
CA THR A 99 -40.18 23.31 3.33
C THR A 99 -40.25 23.90 4.74
N GLN A 100 -39.08 24.07 5.37
CA GLN A 100 -38.92 24.99 6.50
C GLN A 100 -38.53 26.37 5.93
N PRO A 101 -39.32 27.43 6.16
CA PRO A 101 -38.87 28.79 5.89
C PRO A 101 -38.20 29.41 7.13
N GLY A 102 -36.95 29.83 6.93
CA GLY A 102 -36.37 31.10 7.40
C GLY A 102 -36.43 31.48 8.88
N ALA A 103 -35.26 31.43 9.54
CA ALA A 103 -34.87 32.43 10.53
C ALA A 103 -33.38 32.77 10.35
N SER A 104 -33.13 34.01 9.89
CA SER A 104 -31.82 34.63 9.72
C SER A 104 -31.23 35.10 11.07
N PRO A 105 -29.93 35.46 11.11
CA PRO A 105 -29.10 35.39 12.32
C PRO A 105 -28.92 36.73 13.03
N THR A 106 -28.54 36.69 14.30
CA THR A 106 -27.91 37.82 15.00
C THR A 106 -26.71 37.36 15.87
N PRO A 107 -25.74 38.26 16.16
CA PRO A 107 -24.33 37.88 16.27
C PRO A 107 -23.71 38.09 17.68
N VAL A 108 -22.65 37.29 17.98
CA VAL A 108 -21.47 37.45 18.89
C VAL A 108 -21.63 37.98 20.35
N PRO A 109 -20.79 37.59 21.35
CA PRO A 109 -19.32 37.71 21.30
C PRO A 109 -18.46 36.64 21.98
N ALA A 110 -17.16 36.83 21.73
CA ALA A 110 -16.00 36.00 22.01
C ALA A 110 -15.76 35.66 23.48
N THR A 111 -15.17 34.49 23.71
CA THR A 111 -14.25 34.30 24.84
C THR A 111 -13.10 33.43 24.38
N GLU A 112 -11.92 34.04 24.42
CA GLU A 112 -10.62 33.45 24.14
C GLU A 112 -10.29 32.39 25.21
N THR A 113 -9.75 31.25 24.80
CA THR A 113 -9.02 30.35 25.70
C THR A 113 -7.82 29.80 24.95
N HIS A 114 -6.66 30.34 25.29
CA HIS A 114 -5.35 29.88 24.85
C HIS A 114 -5.09 28.46 25.39
N ALA A 115 -4.66 27.56 24.51
CA ALA A 115 -4.05 26.28 24.88
C ALA A 115 -2.66 26.18 24.20
N PRO A 116 -1.67 25.56 24.88
CA PRO A 116 -0.26 25.76 24.57
C PRO A 116 0.25 25.00 23.34
N THR A 117 1.19 25.64 22.66
CA THR A 117 1.99 25.16 21.53
C THR A 117 2.74 23.87 21.85
N ALA A 118 2.47 22.81 21.09
CA ALA A 118 3.28 21.59 21.05
C ALA A 118 4.55 21.81 20.19
N PRO A 119 5.70 21.21 20.55
CA PRO A 119 6.95 21.37 19.80
C PRO A 119 6.91 20.60 18.46
N PRO A 120 7.61 21.09 17.42
CA PRO A 120 7.70 20.38 16.14
C PRO A 120 8.54 19.11 16.28
N GLY A 121 7.97 17.98 15.85
CA GLY A 121 8.66 16.71 15.75
C GLY A 121 9.79 16.72 14.70
N PRO A 122 10.73 15.76 14.77
CA PRO A 122 11.90 15.74 13.92
C PRO A 122 11.52 15.54 12.45
N VAL A 123 12.05 16.42 11.60
CA VAL A 123 11.96 16.34 10.13
C VAL A 123 12.63 15.05 9.66
N LEU A 124 11.83 14.14 9.10
CA LEU A 124 12.31 12.97 8.37
C LEU A 124 13.12 13.45 7.16
N GLN A 125 14.44 13.32 7.24
CA GLN A 125 15.34 13.54 6.11
C GLN A 125 15.00 12.51 5.02
N GLY A 126 14.58 13.01 3.85
CA GLY A 126 14.32 12.17 2.68
C GLY A 126 15.57 11.39 2.22
N PRO A 127 15.39 10.40 1.34
CA PRO A 127 16.50 9.57 0.86
C PRO A 127 17.57 10.45 0.20
N ARG A 128 18.80 10.37 0.72
CA ARG A 128 19.96 11.02 0.13
C ARG A 128 20.13 10.49 -1.29
N ARG A 129 20.13 11.42 -2.24
CA ARG A 129 20.44 11.19 -3.66
C ARG A 129 21.73 10.35 -3.75
N PRO A 130 21.77 9.24 -4.52
CA PRO A 130 23.01 8.51 -4.69
C PRO A 130 24.05 9.43 -5.33
N ALA A 131 25.25 9.44 -4.74
CA ALA A 131 26.39 10.14 -5.27
C ALA A 131 26.68 9.65 -6.70
N ALA A 132 26.83 10.58 -7.64
CA ALA A 132 27.31 10.25 -8.97
C ALA A 132 28.71 9.60 -8.83
N PRO A 133 28.99 8.47 -9.50
CA PRO A 133 30.35 7.93 -9.50
C PRO A 133 31.27 8.94 -10.19
N HIS A 134 32.24 9.44 -9.43
CA HIS A 134 33.35 10.21 -9.94
C HIS A 134 34.03 9.39 -11.05
N SER A 135 34.08 9.97 -12.25
CA SER A 135 34.87 9.49 -13.38
C SER A 135 36.35 9.59 -13.02
N GLN A 136 36.85 8.59 -12.29
CA GLN A 136 38.27 8.33 -12.21
C GLN A 136 38.71 7.86 -13.59
N GLY A 137 39.39 8.74 -14.31
CA GLY A 137 40.00 8.45 -15.59
C GLY A 137 40.93 7.25 -15.44
N THR A 138 40.60 6.17 -16.15
CA THR A 138 41.52 5.07 -16.36
C THR A 138 42.40 5.40 -17.57
N PRO A 139 43.70 5.04 -17.52
CA PRO A 139 44.70 5.47 -18.47
C PRO A 139 44.53 4.80 -19.84
N TRP A 140 45.01 5.49 -20.87
CA TRP A 140 44.97 5.09 -22.27
C TRP A 140 45.53 3.68 -22.49
N PRO A 141 44.97 2.87 -23.43
CA PRO A 141 45.54 1.58 -23.76
C PRO A 141 46.84 1.74 -24.57
N ALA A 142 47.89 1.05 -24.10
CA ALA A 142 49.23 1.02 -24.66
C ALA A 142 49.35 0.11 -25.90
N TRP A 143 48.89 0.58 -27.06
CA TRP A 143 49.15 -0.06 -28.36
C TRP A 143 49.41 0.97 -29.46
N LEU A 144 50.40 1.84 -29.27
CA LEU A 144 51.08 2.51 -30.37
C LEU A 144 52.58 2.27 -30.23
N VAL A 145 52.95 0.99 -30.31
CA VAL A 145 54.27 0.54 -30.76
C VAL A 145 54.00 -0.28 -32.00
N THR A 146 54.25 0.31 -33.17
CA THR A 146 54.99 -0.28 -34.30
C THR A 146 55.08 0.68 -35.48
N SER A 147 56.32 0.86 -35.95
CA SER A 147 56.76 1.19 -37.33
C SER A 147 56.39 2.53 -37.97
N ARG A 148 57.33 3.47 -38.00
CA ARG A 148 58.22 3.66 -39.18
C ARG A 148 59.43 4.52 -38.85
#